data_AF-A0A7R9CAU4-F1
#
_entry.id   AF-A0A7R9CAU4-F1
#
_cell.length_a   1.000
_cell.length_b   1.000
_cell.length_c   1.000
_cell.angle_alpha   90.00
_cell.angle_beta   90.00
_cell.angle_gamma   90.00
#
_symmetry.space_group_name_H-M   'P 1'
#
loop_
_entity.id
_entity.type
_entity.pdbx_description
1 polymer ?
#
loop_
_entity_poly.entity_id
_entity_poly.type
_entity_poly.pdbx_seq_one_letter_code
_entity_poly.pdbx_strand_id
1 'polypeptide(L)'
;MPQYQIALTFPKRDVTNIFLFNALIGSGLYIFNRKHLSNTSTSTRIVYSGVGSILFTFGSVLLWAVVRSWLPKSVPLCATFGLGSGIFLLKVGRDYLDLVDSRCTGVA
;
A
#
# COMPACT_ATOMS: atom_id res chain seq x y z
N MET A 1 -28.21 30.46 -28.67
CA MET A 1 -27.14 29.43 -28.60
C MET A 1 -25.84 30.11 -28.18
N PRO A 2 -25.65 30.39 -26.87
CA PRO A 2 -24.43 29.88 -26.22
C PRO A 2 -24.53 29.83 -24.68
N GLN A 3 -24.24 28.72 -24.00
CA GLN A 3 -23.84 28.78 -22.58
C GLN A 3 -23.00 27.54 -22.18
N TYR A 4 -21.85 27.81 -21.56
CA TYR A 4 -21.08 26.95 -20.66
C TYR A 4 -20.09 25.92 -21.25
N GLN A 5 -19.01 26.43 -21.85
CA GLN A 5 -17.70 25.74 -21.95
C GLN A 5 -16.77 26.27 -20.85
N ILE A 6 -17.16 26.16 -19.56
CA ILE A 6 -16.37 26.69 -18.45
C ILE A 6 -16.35 25.70 -17.27
N ALA A 7 -15.68 24.55 -17.41
CA ALA A 7 -14.96 23.85 -16.32
C ALA A 7 -14.69 22.38 -16.66
N LEU A 8 -13.67 22.09 -17.46
CA LEU A 8 -12.99 20.77 -17.40
C LEU A 8 -11.46 20.91 -17.48
N THR A 9 -10.92 22.06 -17.06
CA THR A 9 -9.50 22.26 -16.78
C THR A 9 -9.15 21.94 -15.32
N PHE A 10 -9.87 21.00 -14.70
CA PHE A 10 -9.24 20.23 -13.62
C PHE A 10 -8.44 19.14 -14.32
N PRO A 11 -7.10 19.24 -14.39
CA PRO A 11 -6.34 18.09 -14.81
C PRO A 11 -6.75 16.99 -13.82
N LYS A 12 -7.29 15.87 -14.33
CA LYS A 12 -7.49 14.63 -13.57
C LYS A 12 -6.11 14.11 -13.15
N ARG A 13 -5.39 14.89 -12.35
CA ARG A 13 -4.07 14.59 -11.82
C ARG A 13 -4.28 13.43 -10.87
N ASP A 14 -4.06 12.22 -11.39
CA ASP A 14 -3.27 11.16 -10.78
C ASP A 14 -3.36 11.01 -9.26
N VAL A 15 -4.53 11.24 -8.65
CA VAL A 15 -4.73 11.10 -7.21
C VAL A 15 -4.37 9.69 -6.78
N THR A 16 -4.72 8.70 -7.60
CA THR A 16 -4.30 7.31 -7.45
C THR A 16 -2.79 7.16 -7.47
N ASN A 17 -2.10 7.79 -8.42
CA ASN A 17 -0.64 7.70 -8.56
C ASN A 17 0.09 8.35 -7.38
N ILE A 18 -0.43 9.48 -6.88
CA ILE A 18 0.06 10.16 -5.67
C ILE A 18 -0.17 9.28 -4.44
N PHE A 19 -1.32 8.61 -4.34
CA PHE A 19 -1.61 7.69 -3.24
C PHE A 19 -0.69 6.47 -3.26
N LEU A 20 -0.45 5.90 -4.44
CA LEU A 20 0.47 4.78 -4.63
C LEU A 20 1.91 5.19 -4.30
N PHE A 21 2.34 6.36 -4.75
CA PHE A 21 3.67 6.88 -4.41
C PHE A 21 3.84 7.10 -2.91
N ASN A 22 2.85 7.68 -2.24
CA ASN A 22 2.87 7.82 -0.78
C ASN A 22 2.79 6.47 -0.06
N ALA A 23 2.02 5.51 -0.57
CA ALA A 23 1.97 4.16 -0.02
C ALA A 23 3.32 3.45 -0.16
N LEU A 24 4.01 3.63 -1.30
CA LEU A 24 5.35 3.11 -1.53
C LEU A 24 6.36 3.72 -0.55
N ILE A 25 6.38 5.05 -0.43
CA ILE A 25 7.29 5.73 0.49
C ILE A 25 6.96 5.35 1.94
N GLY A 26 5.69 5.36 2.32
CA GLY A 26 5.25 5.07 3.68
C GLY A 26 5.56 3.65 4.11
N SER A 27 5.22 2.66 3.29
CA SER A 27 5.52 1.24 3.57
C SER A 27 7.03 0.97 3.50
N GLY A 28 7.74 1.60 2.55
CA GLY A 28 9.20 1.50 2.43
C GLY A 28 9.91 2.08 3.63
N LEU A 29 9.50 3.26 4.10
CA LEU A 29 10.05 3.91 5.29
C LEU A 29 9.70 3.11 6.57
N TYR A 30 8.50 2.53 6.63
CA TYR A 30 8.10 1.68 7.75
C TYR A 30 8.96 0.42 7.87
N ILE A 31 9.20 -0.28 6.75
CA ILE A 31 10.09 -1.45 6.70
C ILE A 31 11.54 -1.01 6.96
N PHE A 32 11.94 0.15 6.44
CA PHE A 32 13.26 0.70 6.67
C PHE A 32 13.51 0.97 8.15
N ASN A 33 12.56 1.49 8.93
CA ASN A 33 12.79 1.87 10.33
C ASN A 33 12.84 0.69 11.33
N ARG A 34 12.88 -0.56 10.86
CA ARG A 34 12.89 -1.73 11.74
C ARG A 34 14.24 -2.07 12.34
N LYS A 35 14.18 -2.49 13.62
CA LYS A 35 15.34 -2.93 14.42
C LYS A 35 16.01 -4.18 13.84
N HIS A 36 15.27 -5.09 13.20
CA HIS A 36 15.85 -6.28 12.54
C HIS A 36 16.90 -6.01 11.48
N LEU A 37 16.74 -4.91 10.76
CA LEU A 37 17.65 -4.48 9.68
C LEU A 37 18.78 -3.57 10.19
N SER A 38 18.83 -3.26 11.49
CA SER A 38 19.89 -2.46 12.10
C SER A 38 21.25 -3.15 12.09
N ASN A 39 21.28 -4.48 11.96
CA ASN A 39 22.52 -5.26 12.02
C ASN A 39 23.06 -5.61 10.61
N THR A 40 22.41 -5.12 9.55
CA THR A 40 22.77 -5.40 8.14
C THR A 40 23.14 -4.10 7.41
N SER A 41 23.96 -4.21 6.36
CA SER A 41 24.41 -3.08 5.55
C SER A 41 23.25 -2.24 5.00
N THR A 42 23.38 -0.91 5.12
CA THR A 42 22.36 0.08 4.76
C THR A 42 21.84 -0.07 3.33
N SER A 43 22.69 -0.47 2.37
CA SER A 43 22.29 -0.70 0.98
C SER A 43 21.28 -1.85 0.84
N THR A 44 21.53 -2.95 1.53
CA THR A 44 20.66 -4.14 1.53
C THR A 44 19.31 -3.81 2.16
N ARG A 45 19.32 -2.98 3.21
CA ARG A 45 18.11 -2.47 3.89
C ARG A 45 17.23 -1.62 2.97
N ILE A 46 17.82 -0.77 2.13
CA ILE A 46 17.07 0.02 1.15
C ILE A 46 16.43 -0.89 0.09
N VAL A 47 17.19 -1.86 -0.43
CA VAL A 47 16.71 -2.79 -1.47
C VAL A 47 15.55 -3.64 -0.94
N TYR A 48 15.69 -4.28 0.23
CA TYR A 48 14.62 -5.09 0.80
C TYR A 48 13.38 -4.27 1.18
N SER A 49 13.57 -3.05 1.71
CA SER A 49 12.44 -2.17 2.04
C SER A 49 11.72 -1.67 0.80
N GLY A 50 12.47 -1.34 -0.27
CA GLY A 50 11.92 -0.95 -1.55
C GLY A 50 11.14 -2.07 -2.23
N VAL A 51 11.72 -3.28 -2.29
CA VAL A 51 11.05 -4.47 -2.86
C VAL A 51 9.80 -4.82 -2.05
N GLY A 52 9.88 -4.84 -0.71
CA GLY A 52 8.73 -5.12 0.16
C GLY A 52 7.61 -4.10 0.00
N SER A 53 7.96 -2.82 -0.13
CA SER A 53 7.03 -1.72 -0.38
C SER A 53 6.33 -1.85 -1.74
N ILE A 54 7.08 -2.16 -2.80
CA ILE A 54 6.54 -2.40 -4.14
C ILE A 54 5.59 -3.60 -4.12
N LEU A 55 6.03 -4.73 -3.59
CA LEU A 55 5.20 -5.93 -3.48
C LEU A 55 3.92 -5.68 -2.68
N PHE A 56 4.01 -4.97 -1.57
CA PHE A 56 2.85 -4.65 -0.74
C PHE A 56 1.87 -3.70 -1.47
N THR A 57 2.38 -2.65 -2.10
CA THR A 57 1.56 -1.63 -2.76
C THR A 57 0.88 -2.21 -4.01
N PHE A 58 1.64 -2.87 -4.90
CA PHE A 58 1.08 -3.50 -6.10
C PHE A 58 0.22 -4.72 -5.77
N GLY A 59 0.62 -5.51 -4.77
CA GLY A 59 -0.17 -6.64 -4.27
C GLY A 59 -1.54 -6.22 -3.73
N SER A 60 -1.60 -5.09 -3.01
CA SER A 60 -2.87 -4.53 -2.51
C SER A 60 -3.80 -4.11 -3.65
N VAL A 61 -3.26 -3.48 -4.70
CA VAL A 61 -4.04 -3.08 -5.88
C VAL A 61 -4.54 -4.29 -6.66
N LEU A 62 -3.69 -5.30 -6.82
CA LEU A 62 -4.06 -6.53 -7.53
C LEU A 62 -5.13 -7.31 -6.77
N LEU A 63 -5.00 -7.43 -5.45
CA LEU A 63 -6.03 -8.03 -4.60
C LEU A 63 -7.34 -7.25 -4.70
N TRP A 64 -7.29 -5.91 -4.65
CA TRP A 64 -8.46 -5.08 -4.82
C TRP A 64 -9.13 -5.28 -6.18
N ALA A 65 -8.35 -5.36 -7.27
CA ALA A 65 -8.86 -5.63 -8.61
C ALA A 65 -9.57 -6.99 -8.70
N VAL A 66 -9.03 -8.02 -8.03
CA VAL A 66 -9.66 -9.34 -7.91
C VAL A 66 -10.94 -9.24 -7.09
N VAL A 67 -10.94 -8.67 -5.89
CA VAL A 67 -12.16 -8.53 -5.07
C VAL A 67 -13.25 -7.77 -5.83
N ARG A 68 -12.88 -6.69 -6.52
CA ARG A 68 -13.78 -5.88 -7.34
C ARG A 68 -14.39 -6.67 -8.50
N SER A 69 -13.68 -7.63 -9.10
CA SER A 69 -14.24 -8.41 -10.22
C SER A 69 -15.35 -9.37 -9.79
N TRP A 70 -15.46 -9.67 -8.49
CA TRP A 70 -16.49 -10.54 -7.92
C TRP A 70 -17.67 -9.75 -7.34
N LEU A 71 -17.53 -8.44 -7.15
CA LEU A 71 -18.54 -7.60 -6.52
C LEU A 71 -19.56 -7.04 -7.53
N PRO A 72 -20.87 -7.03 -7.20
CA PRO A 72 -21.90 -6.40 -8.02
C PRO A 72 -21.74 -4.86 -8.05
N LYS A 73 -22.36 -4.19 -9.04
CA LYS A 73 -22.24 -2.74 -9.36
C LYS A 73 -22.62 -1.75 -8.24
N SER A 74 -22.92 -2.21 -7.03
CA SER A 74 -23.18 -1.36 -5.87
C SER A 74 -21.90 -0.65 -5.40
N VAL A 75 -21.78 0.64 -5.73
CA VAL A 75 -20.70 1.55 -5.34
C VAL A 75 -20.40 1.55 -3.83
N PRO A 76 -21.38 1.60 -2.90
CA PRO A 76 -21.08 1.64 -1.47
C PRO A 76 -20.46 0.33 -0.97
N LEU A 77 -20.95 -0.81 -1.45
CA LEU A 77 -20.43 -2.13 -1.08
C LEU A 77 -18.96 -2.26 -1.52
N CYS A 78 -18.68 -1.89 -2.77
CA CYS A 78 -17.34 -1.82 -3.33
C CYS A 78 -16.41 -0.96 -2.46
N ALA A 79 -16.82 0.25 -2.10
CA ALA A 79 -16.00 1.12 -1.24
C ALA A 79 -15.71 0.49 0.15
N THR A 80 -16.70 -0.13 0.79
CA THR A 80 -16.49 -0.78 2.10
C THR A 80 -15.55 -1.97 2.02
N PHE A 81 -15.65 -2.80 0.99
CA PHE A 81 -14.72 -3.91 0.77
C PHE A 81 -13.32 -3.42 0.39
N GLY A 82 -13.21 -2.34 -0.39
CA GLY A 82 -11.92 -1.74 -0.72
C GLY A 82 -11.20 -1.20 0.50
N LEU A 83 -11.93 -0.46 1.34
CA LEU A 83 -11.37 0.08 2.57
C LEU A 83 -11.05 -1.04 3.57
N GLY A 84 -11.96 -2.00 3.74
CA GLY A 84 -11.78 -3.14 4.63
C GLY A 84 -10.60 -4.04 4.24
N SER A 85 -10.49 -4.38 2.95
CA SER A 85 -9.38 -5.20 2.44
C SER A 85 -8.03 -4.49 2.58
N GLY A 86 -7.97 -3.17 2.37
CA GLY A 86 -6.76 -2.37 2.62
C GLY A 86 -6.36 -2.34 4.09
N ILE A 87 -7.30 -2.10 5.02
CA ILE A 87 -7.03 -2.10 6.47
C ILE A 87 -6.58 -3.49 6.93
N PHE A 88 -7.23 -4.53 6.43
CA PHE A 88 -6.88 -5.91 6.73
C PHE A 88 -5.45 -6.23 6.27
N LEU A 89 -5.09 -5.86 5.03
CA LEU A 89 -3.72 -6.06 4.52
C LEU A 89 -2.68 -5.33 5.35
N LEU A 90 -2.97 -4.08 5.77
CA LEU A 90 -2.07 -3.32 6.63
C LEU A 90 -1.87 -4.02 7.99
N LYS A 91 -2.93 -4.54 8.60
CA LYS A 91 -2.81 -5.26 9.87
C LYS A 91 -2.02 -6.55 9.74
N VAL A 92 -2.37 -7.39 8.77
CA VAL A 92 -1.66 -8.65 8.52
C VAL A 92 -0.20 -8.40 8.12
N GLY A 93 0.06 -7.38 7.29
CA GLY A 93 1.42 -7.00 6.91
C GLY A 93 2.26 -6.55 8.11
N ARG A 94 1.68 -5.78 9.04
CA ARG A 94 2.36 -5.41 10.30
C ARG A 94 2.62 -6.61 11.18
N ASP A 95 1.62 -7.47 11.38
CA ASP A 95 1.74 -8.67 12.23
C ASP A 95 2.77 -9.66 11.66
N TYR A 96 2.75 -9.90 10.34
CA TYR A 96 3.76 -10.69 9.64
C TYR A 96 5.17 -10.16 9.87
N LEU A 97 5.33 -8.85 9.69
CA LEU A 97 6.59 -8.20 9.97
C LEU A 97 6.92 -8.42 11.47
N ASP A 98 6.04 -8.15 12.43
CA ASP A 98 6.32 -8.25 13.88
C ASP A 98 6.73 -9.67 14.29
N LEU A 99 6.14 -10.70 13.68
CA LEU A 99 6.56 -12.09 13.83
C LEU A 99 7.96 -12.34 13.30
N VAL A 100 8.31 -11.78 12.14
CA VAL A 100 9.68 -11.86 11.60
C VAL A 100 10.65 -11.14 12.54
N ASP A 101 10.28 -9.97 13.08
CA ASP A 101 11.12 -9.23 14.04
C ASP A 101 11.38 -10.07 15.28
N SER A 102 10.32 -10.65 15.85
CA SER A 102 10.40 -11.49 17.05
C SER A 102 11.32 -12.70 16.82
N ARG A 103 11.24 -13.34 15.65
CA ARG A 103 12.00 -14.57 15.36
C ARG A 103 13.49 -14.34 15.20
N CYS A 104 13.93 -13.27 14.54
CA CYS A 104 15.36 -13.06 14.38
C CYS A 104 15.99 -12.18 15.49
N THR A 105 15.20 -11.64 16.43
CA THR A 105 15.75 -10.92 17.61
C THR A 105 16.05 -11.85 18.77
N GLY A 106 15.79 -13.16 18.63
CA GLY A 106 16.30 -14.18 19.55
C GLY A 106 16.02 -13.86 21.03
N VAL A 107 14.79 -14.09 21.47
CA VAL A 107 14.60 -14.34 22.91
C VAL A 107 15.31 -15.66 23.21
N ALA A 108 16.53 -15.53 23.74
CA ALA A 108 17.13 -16.49 24.65
C ALA A 108 16.33 -16.54 25.96
#